data_AF-I0FEN2-F1
#
_entry.id   AF-I0FEN2-F1
#
_cell.length_a   1.000
_cell.length_b   1.000
_cell.length_c   1.000
_cell.angle_alpha   90.00
_cell.angle_beta   90.00
_cell.angle_gamma   90.00
#
_symmetry.space_group_name_H-M   'P 1'
#
loop_
_entity.id
_entity.type
_entity.pdbx_description
1 polymer ?
#
loop_
_entity_poly.entity_id
_entity_poly.type
_entity_poly.pdbx_seq_one_letter_code
_entity_poly.pdbx_strand_id
1 'polypeptide(L)'
;MNIYDLPLFKKMQREYKREFGIDIASFIKPKPVVVDFTSFENKLLNKKQRKVLNDIEKNNQNKVILSGGIASGKTFLACYLFLKTLLKNRHLYG
;
A
#
# COMPACT_ATOMS: atom_id res chain seq x y z
N MET A 1 -5.23 17.48 -11.87
CA MET A 1 -4.45 18.68 -11.51
C MET A 1 -3.46 18.27 -10.44
N ASN A 2 -2.15 18.45 -10.66
CA ASN A 2 -1.12 17.97 -9.74
C ASN A 2 -0.97 18.95 -8.56
N ILE A 3 -1.16 18.47 -7.33
CA ILE A 3 -1.04 19.28 -6.11
C ILE A 3 0.37 19.90 -5.97
N TYR A 4 1.39 19.22 -6.50
CA TYR A 4 2.78 19.67 -6.48
C TYR A 4 3.04 20.87 -7.41
N ASP A 5 2.13 21.14 -8.35
CA ASP A 5 2.25 22.26 -9.28
C ASP A 5 1.56 23.55 -8.79
N LEU A 6 0.80 23.48 -7.70
CA LEU A 6 0.11 24.62 -7.14
C LEU A 6 1.10 25.70 -6.64
N PRO A 7 0.87 27.00 -6.96
CA PRO A 7 1.75 28.09 -6.51
C PRO A 7 1.94 28.14 -5.00
N LEU A 8 0.86 27.88 -4.24
CA LEU A 8 0.89 27.81 -2.78
C LEU A 8 1.84 26.70 -2.29
N PHE A 9 1.76 25.52 -2.88
CA PHE A 9 2.58 24.38 -2.49
C PHE A 9 4.07 24.63 -2.78
N LYS A 10 4.39 25.22 -3.94
CA LYS A 10 5.76 25.62 -4.30
C LYS A 10 6.31 26.70 -3.35
N LYS A 11 5.47 27.63 -2.87
CA LYS A 11 5.86 28.64 -1.88
C LYS A 11 6.22 27.98 -0.55
N MET A 12 5.36 27.12 -0.03
CA MET A 12 5.59 26.40 1.23
C MET A 12 6.85 25.52 1.19
N GLN A 13 7.10 24.82 0.07
CA GLN A 13 8.32 24.03 -0.10
C GLN A 13 9.59 24.88 0.00
N ARG A 14 9.59 26.09 -0.58
CA ARG A 14 10.73 27.01 -0.51
C ARG A 14 10.96 27.54 0.89
N GLU A 15 9.88 27.89 1.60
CA GLU A 15 9.93 28.34 2.99
C GLU A 15 10.54 27.26 3.89
N TYR A 16 10.02 26.03 3.80
CA TYR A 16 10.53 24.90 4.57
C TYR A 16 12.02 24.62 4.28
N LYS A 17 12.43 24.66 3.01
CA LYS A 17 13.84 24.46 2.63
C LYS A 17 14.76 25.55 3.19
N ARG A 18 14.29 26.80 3.26
CA ARG A 18 15.06 27.91 3.86
C ARG A 18 15.21 27.73 5.37
N GLU A 19 14.15 27.30 6.05
CA GLU A 19 14.12 27.20 7.51
C GLU A 19 14.91 25.98 8.01
N PHE A 20 14.75 24.83 7.35
CA PHE A 20 15.30 23.55 7.83
C PHE A 20 16.49 23.04 7.00
N GLY A 21 16.81 23.68 5.87
CA GLY A 21 17.82 23.17 4.93
C GLY A 21 17.42 21.88 4.21
N ILE A 22 16.19 21.40 4.42
CA ILE A 22 15.68 20.13 3.91
C ILE A 22 14.81 20.38 2.67
N ASP A 23 15.16 19.73 1.57
CA ASP A 23 14.34 19.76 0.35
C ASP A 23 13.25 18.67 0.41
N ILE A 24 12.04 19.03 0.88
CA ILE A 24 10.91 18.09 0.96
C ILE A 24 10.59 17.46 -0.41
N ALA A 25 10.80 18.17 -1.53
CA ALA A 25 10.52 17.62 -2.86
C ALA A 25 11.38 16.39 -3.16
N SER A 26 12.56 16.26 -2.54
CA SER A 26 13.42 15.07 -2.66
C SER A 26 12.77 13.80 -2.09
N PHE A 27 11.89 13.93 -1.10
CA PHE A 27 11.14 12.82 -0.48
C PHE A 27 9.83 12.53 -1.21
N ILE A 28 9.28 13.53 -1.89
CA ILE A 28 8.02 13.44 -2.63
C ILE A 28 8.19 12.77 -3.99
N LYS A 29 9.42 12.70 -4.53
CA LYS A 29 9.68 12.04 -5.81
C LYS A 29 8.92 10.70 -5.83
N PRO A 30 8.03 10.46 -6.81
CA PRO A 30 7.33 9.20 -6.92
C PRO A 30 8.37 8.12 -7.19
N LYS A 31 8.95 7.57 -6.12
CA LYS A 31 9.71 6.35 -6.22
C LYS A 31 8.68 5.28 -6.57
N PRO A 32 8.93 4.48 -7.61
CA PRO A 32 8.14 3.28 -7.80
C PRO A 32 8.27 2.48 -6.51
N VAL A 33 7.18 2.43 -5.74
CA VAL A 33 7.13 1.59 -4.54
C VAL A 33 6.96 0.18 -5.09
N VAL A 34 8.08 -0.46 -5.40
CA VAL A 34 8.12 -1.87 -5.76
C VAL A 34 7.94 -2.63 -4.45
N VAL A 35 6.69 -3.03 -4.17
CA VAL A 35 6.37 -3.84 -3.00
C VAL A 35 6.59 -5.30 -3.37
N ASP A 36 7.53 -5.96 -2.71
CA ASP A 36 7.73 -7.40 -2.83
C ASP A 36 6.71 -8.14 -1.96
N PHE A 37 5.51 -8.32 -2.51
CA PHE A 37 4.45 -9.08 -1.85
C PHE A 37 4.85 -10.53 -1.60
N THR A 38 5.57 -11.15 -2.53
CA THR A 38 5.93 -12.57 -2.46
C THR A 38 6.85 -12.86 -1.27
N SER A 39 7.88 -12.04 -1.06
CA SER A 39 8.77 -12.17 0.10
C SER A 39 8.01 -11.95 1.41
N PHE A 40 7.16 -10.92 1.47
CA PHE A 40 6.31 -10.64 2.63
C PHE A 40 5.38 -11.81 2.97
N GLU A 41 4.63 -12.31 1.99
CA GLU A 41 3.68 -13.41 2.16
C GLU A 41 4.39 -14.69 2.61
N ASN A 42 5.55 -15.02 2.04
CA ASN A 42 6.30 -16.20 2.43
C ASN A 42 6.88 -16.12 3.85
N LYS A 43 7.27 -14.92 4.29
CA LYS A 43 7.85 -14.70 5.62
C LYS A 43 6.81 -14.61 6.72
N LEU A 44 5.68 -13.95 6.47
CA LEU A 44 4.73 -13.56 7.53
C LEU A 44 3.41 -14.31 7.51
N LEU A 45 3.02 -14.93 6.38
CA LEU A 45 1.76 -15.67 6.31
C LEU A 45 1.97 -17.17 6.55
N ASN A 46 1.11 -17.72 7.40
CA ASN A 46 1.07 -19.16 7.58
C ASN A 46 0.53 -19.87 6.32
N LYS A 47 0.72 -21.19 6.24
CA LYS A 47 0.33 -21.99 5.07
C LYS A 47 -1.17 -21.87 4.74
N LYS A 48 -2.04 -21.77 5.75
CA LYS A 48 -3.49 -21.65 5.55
C LYS A 48 -3.86 -20.29 4.97
N GLN A 49 -3.29 -19.20 5.50
CA GLN A 49 -3.50 -17.85 4.99
C GLN A 49 -3.02 -17.70 3.54
N ARG A 50 -1.84 -18.26 3.21
CA ARG A 50 -1.34 -18.26 1.82
C ARG A 50 -2.26 -19.03 0.86
N LYS A 51 -2.79 -20.17 1.29
CA LYS A 51 -3.77 -20.93 0.50
C LYS A 51 -5.01 -20.07 0.21
N VAL A 52 -5.56 -19.42 1.23
CA VAL A 52 -6.72 -18.52 1.08
C VAL A 52 -6.43 -17.39 0.07
N LEU A 53 -5.25 -16.77 0.14
CA LEU A 53 -4.86 -15.74 -0.85
C LEU A 53 -4.81 -16.28 -2.27
N ASN A 54 -4.16 -17.43 -2.46
CA ASN A 54 -4.08 -18.08 -3.77
C ASN A 54 -5.47 -18.42 -4.31
N ASP A 55 -6.39 -18.87 -3.45
CA ASP A 55 -7.76 -19.19 -3.84
C ASP A 55 -8.55 -17.93 -4.22
N ILE A 56 -8.34 -16.80 -3.54
CA ILE A 56 -8.96 -15.51 -3.90
C ILE A 56 -8.46 -15.03 -5.27
N GLU A 57 -7.14 -15.04 -5.47
CA GLU A 57 -6.53 -14.56 -6.73
C GLU A 57 -6.91 -15.46 -7.92
N LYS A 58 -6.91 -16.79 -7.75
CA LYS A 58 -7.29 -17.74 -8.82
C LYS A 58 -8.74 -17.61 -9.27
N ASN A 59 -9.65 -17.32 -8.33
CA ASN A 59 -11.09 -17.33 -8.59
C ASN A 59 -11.66 -15.93 -8.86
N ASN A 60 -10.81 -14.90 -8.96
CA ASN A 60 -11.18 -13.50 -9.17
C ASN A 60 -12.39 -13.06 -8.31
N GLN A 61 -12.35 -13.38 -7.02
CA GLN A 61 -13.50 -13.22 -6.13
C GLN A 61 -13.67 -11.75 -5.73
N ASN A 62 -14.83 -11.18 -6.04
CA ASN A 62 -15.17 -9.79 -5.69
C ASN A 62 -15.64 -9.63 -4.23
N LYS A 63 -16.05 -10.74 -3.60
CA LYS A 63 -16.53 -10.76 -2.22
C LYS A 63 -15.86 -11.91 -1.47
N VAL A 64 -15.24 -11.59 -0.34
CA VAL A 64 -14.51 -12.56 0.48
C VAL A 64 -15.11 -12.57 1.89
N ILE A 65 -15.47 -13.76 2.39
CA ILE A 65 -15.88 -13.98 3.77
C ILE A 65 -14.79 -14.80 4.45
N LEU A 66 -14.13 -14.21 5.45
CA LEU A 66 -13.09 -14.91 6.22
C LEU A 66 -13.73 -15.62 7.41
N SER A 67 -13.96 -16.93 7.28
CA SER A 67 -14.50 -17.79 8.33
C SER A 67 -13.38 -18.62 8.96
N GLY A 68 -13.14 -18.48 10.26
CA GLY A 68 -12.05 -19.18 10.95
C GLY A 68 -12.12 -19.00 12.46
N GLY A 69 -11.41 -19.86 13.21
CA GLY A 69 -11.42 -19.87 14.67
C GLY A 69 -10.92 -18.56 15.32
N ILE A 70 -11.12 -18.45 16.63
CA ILE A 70 -10.59 -17.32 17.43
C ILE A 70 -9.06 -17.25 17.25
N ALA A 71 -8.52 -16.03 17.21
CA ALA A 71 -7.08 -15.76 17.02
C ALA A 71 -6.44 -16.33 15.73
N SER A 72 -7.21 -16.77 14.73
CA SER A 72 -6.67 -17.31 13.47
C SER A 72 -6.07 -16.27 12.51
N GLY A 73 -5.92 -15.02 12.93
CA GLY A 73 -5.33 -13.94 12.12
C GLY A 73 -6.21 -13.43 10.98
N LYS A 74 -7.55 -13.53 11.09
CA LYS A 74 -8.49 -13.08 10.03
C LYS A 74 -8.41 -11.58 9.80
N THR A 75 -8.39 -10.80 10.87
CA THR A 75 -8.28 -9.33 10.81
C THR A 75 -7.00 -8.92 10.11
N PHE A 76 -5.87 -9.54 10.46
CA PHE A 76 -4.60 -9.30 9.79
C PHE A 76 -4.69 -9.58 8.29
N LEU A 77 -5.27 -10.71 7.89
CA LEU A 77 -5.40 -11.07 6.48
C LEU A 77 -6.32 -10.11 5.70
N ALA A 78 -7.42 -9.66 6.32
CA ALA A 78 -8.32 -8.67 5.72
C ALA A 78 -7.61 -7.32 5.50
N CYS A 79 -6.90 -6.81 6.51
CA CYS A 79 -6.13 -5.56 6.38
C CYS A 79 -5.03 -5.68 5.33
N TYR A 80 -4.33 -6.81 5.30
CA TYR A 80 -3.33 -7.09 4.28
C TYR A 80 -3.91 -7.07 2.85
N LEU A 81 -5.04 -7.75 2.64
CA LEU A 81 -5.74 -7.79 1.35
C LEU A 81 -6.18 -6.39 0.89
N PHE A 82 -6.68 -5.58 1.83
CA PHE A 82 -7.06 -4.20 1.56
C PHE A 82 -5.85 -3.38 1.09
N LEU A 83 -4.75 -3.41 1.84
CA LEU A 83 -3.52 -2.68 1.48
C LEU A 83 -2.91 -3.18 0.16
N LYS A 84 -2.84 -4.50 -0.05
CA LYS A 84 -2.34 -5.11 -1.29
C LYS A 84 -3.17 -4.62 -2.49
N THR A 85 -4.49 -4.57 -2.36
CA THR A 85 -5.39 -4.08 -3.41
C THR A 85 -5.15 -2.61 -3.71
N LEU A 86 -5.05 -1.75 -2.69
CA LEU A 86 -4.76 -0.32 -2.88
C LEU A 86 -3.42 -0.09 -3.58
N LEU A 87 -2.38 -0.84 -3.18
CA LEU A 87 -1.04 -0.71 -3.74
C LEU A 87 -0.95 -1.22 -5.18
N LYS A 88 -1.57 -2.38 -5.49
CA LYS A 88 -1.65 -2.89 -6.87
C LYS A 88 -2.42 -1.94 -7.80
N ASN A 89 -3.47 -1.31 -7.29
CA ASN A 89 -4.33 -0.40 -8.05
C ASN A 89 -3.92 1.08 -7.93
N ARG A 90 -2.72 1.38 -7.41
CA ARG A 90 -2.26 2.76 -7.21
C ARG A 90 -2.35 3.62 -8.47
N HIS A 91 -2.16 3.01 -9.64
CA HIS A 91 -2.27 3.68 -10.95
C HIS A 91 -3.67 4.24 -11.25
N LEU A 92 -4.72 3.77 -10.58
CA LEU A 92 -6.09 4.28 -10.72
C LEU A 92 -6.37 5.52 -9.86
N TYR A 93 -5.48 5.85 -8.92
CA TYR A 93 -5.68 6.94 -7.95
C TYR A 93 -4.58 8.01 -7.99
N GLY A 94 -3.63 7.87 -8.92
CA GLY A 94 -2.46 8.74 -9.08
C GLY A 94 -2.68 9.89 -10.04
#